data_AF-A0A9P0J6N2-F1
#
_entry.id   AF-A0A9P0J6N2-F1
#
_cell.length_a   1.000
_cell.length_b   1.000
_cell.length_c   1.000
_cell.angle_alpha   90.00
_cell.angle_beta   90.00
_cell.angle_gamma   90.00
#
_symmetry.space_group_name_H-M   'P 1'
#
loop_
_entity.id
_entity.type
_entity.pdbx_description
1 polymer ?
#
loop_
_entity_poly.entity_id
_entity_poly.type
_entity_poly.pdbx_seq_one_letter_code
_entity_poly.pdbx_strand_id
1 'polypeptide(L)'
;MFLYKNAEELNKLLIRNKDMSMLLNEQDRSTLDNLINELSKDINSNLLKTILELQENKYSIEIIWQLHTKQIVDFTEFITCYKWDLDHIVKTLLCMSESKEKLCQDILTDLLGSLLILLSGEPNHKFDQHIQIIQQFLTQSSLIIIRNHDGWLYLKNLKCSPYLTNSTIQKILKIILKNMLIADVDFHLNIAYEQYRLYKTPDSVFNMLKMFIDEIAEDVIYILIQNVLTQHSEKANWKLILSLISTFVKTKPDRCHMLKLKLEDFFNQTLSQSITEKSFLMQKGALLIFRHCCLEIGLWSEYNRWYSSYKPNVDTAKVFYSLLTELLPIDVPAALAAHINTQPKLTESCGDVQSVYVKRAQAQLIKINHGEDYMGLFKNYDDCQNRHESDIVKVLESYKSTGQIMRVVLEACVFRNKYFTGTFLKTLMNTQLVDDELRNSFIEKLNSMNKIPKNMYTKWKQEQKSVYFS
;
A
#
# COMPACT_ATOMS: atom_id res chain seq x y z
N MET A 1 25.38 49.32 25.22
CA MET A 1 23.96 49.73 25.32
C MET A 1 23.13 49.17 24.17
N PHE A 2 23.58 49.34 22.91
CA PHE A 2 22.94 48.79 21.70
C PHE A 2 22.70 47.26 21.74
N LEU A 3 23.73 46.48 22.03
CA LEU A 3 23.64 45.00 22.16
C LEU A 3 22.69 44.52 23.28
N TYR A 4 22.60 45.24 24.39
CA TYR A 4 21.73 44.86 25.51
C TYR A 4 20.26 45.06 25.15
N LYS A 5 19.94 46.10 24.36
CA LYS A 5 18.58 46.35 23.87
C LYS A 5 18.12 45.24 22.91
N ASN A 6 18.98 44.83 21.98
CA ASN A 6 18.65 43.76 21.03
C ASN A 6 18.51 42.40 21.72
N ALA A 7 19.34 42.14 22.74
CA ALA A 7 19.23 40.95 23.59
C ALA A 7 17.89 40.92 24.37
N GLU A 8 17.49 42.05 24.94
CA GLU A 8 16.22 42.18 25.68
C GLU A 8 15.01 42.02 24.74
N GLU A 9 15.10 42.55 23.52
CA GLU A 9 14.04 42.47 22.52
C GLU A 9 13.88 41.04 21.97
N LEU A 10 15.00 40.35 21.70
CA LEU A 10 15.00 38.92 21.37
C LEU A 10 14.39 38.08 22.50
N ASN A 11 14.77 38.34 23.75
CA ASN A 11 14.20 37.67 24.92
C ASN A 11 12.68 37.92 25.03
N LYS A 12 12.22 39.16 24.83
CA LYS A 12 10.78 39.47 24.80
C LYS A 12 10.04 38.76 23.68
N LEU A 13 10.67 38.61 22.51
CA LEU A 13 10.10 37.89 21.38
C LEU A 13 9.98 36.39 21.67
N LEU A 14 11.03 35.80 22.25
CA LEU A 14 11.05 34.42 22.72
C LEU A 14 9.97 34.18 23.78
N ILE A 15 9.85 35.06 24.78
CA ILE A 15 8.82 34.98 25.83
C ILE A 15 7.41 35.05 25.25
N ARG A 16 7.15 35.97 24.32
CA ARG A 16 5.83 36.13 23.67
C ARG A 16 5.43 34.92 22.85
N ASN A 17 6.39 34.20 22.29
CA ASN A 17 6.17 33.02 21.47
C ASN A 17 6.45 31.71 22.25
N LYS A 18 6.46 31.76 23.59
CA LYS A 18 6.60 30.57 24.47
C LYS A 18 5.42 29.60 24.37
N ASP A 19 4.26 30.05 23.91
CA ASP A 19 3.05 29.25 23.76
C ASP A 19 3.01 28.43 22.46
N MET A 20 4.15 28.35 21.75
CA MET A 20 4.43 27.34 20.72
C MET A 20 3.45 27.37 19.54
N SER A 21 3.08 28.57 19.05
CA SER A 21 2.61 28.67 17.67
C SER A 21 3.80 28.30 16.76
N MET A 22 3.60 27.36 15.85
CA MET A 22 4.65 26.93 14.92
C MET A 22 5.22 28.09 14.13
N LEU A 23 4.35 29.07 13.82
CA LEU A 23 4.67 30.26 13.07
C LEU A 23 4.50 31.51 13.92
N LEU A 24 5.33 32.51 13.62
CA LEU A 24 5.25 33.86 14.15
C LEU A 24 4.15 34.64 13.43
N ASN A 25 3.55 35.59 14.16
CA ASN A 25 2.75 36.63 13.52
C ASN A 25 3.65 37.59 12.71
N GLU A 26 3.06 38.39 11.82
CA GLU A 26 3.83 39.28 10.93
C GLU A 26 4.67 40.31 11.69
N GLN A 27 4.18 40.80 12.83
CA GLN A 27 4.89 41.80 13.64
C GLN A 27 6.15 41.19 14.28
N ASP A 28 6.02 40.00 14.86
CA ASP A 28 7.14 39.29 15.48
C ASP A 28 8.14 38.80 14.41
N ARG A 29 7.66 38.39 13.23
CA ARG A 29 8.55 38.06 12.08
C ARG A 29 9.39 39.25 11.65
N SER A 30 8.77 40.42 11.47
CA SER A 30 9.49 41.66 11.11
C SER A 30 10.48 42.08 12.21
N THR A 31 10.09 41.93 13.48
CA THR A 31 10.97 42.20 14.62
C THR A 31 12.19 41.27 14.61
N LEU A 32 11.97 39.97 14.36
CA LEU A 32 13.05 38.99 14.27
C LEU A 32 13.99 39.26 13.09
N ASP A 33 13.45 39.57 11.90
CA ASP A 33 14.26 39.89 10.72
C ASP A 33 15.17 41.09 10.96
N ASN A 34 14.65 42.15 11.60
CA ASN A 34 15.45 43.32 11.98
C ASN A 34 16.57 42.94 12.97
N LEU A 35 16.23 42.17 14.02
CA LEU A 35 17.20 41.70 15.01
C LEU A 35 18.31 40.85 14.37
N ILE A 36 17.96 39.91 13.49
CA ILE A 36 18.91 39.06 12.77
C ILE A 36 19.80 39.88 11.84
N ASN A 37 19.23 40.84 11.11
CA ASN A 37 20.01 41.72 10.23
C ASN A 37 20.99 42.59 11.00
N GLU A 38 20.66 42.99 12.24
CA GLU A 38 21.59 43.71 13.11
C GLU A 38 22.64 42.78 13.74
N LEU A 39 22.24 41.60 14.21
CA LEU A 39 23.14 40.60 14.80
C LEU A 39 24.12 40.01 13.79
N SER A 40 23.74 39.89 12.52
CA SER A 40 24.63 39.42 11.44
C SER A 40 25.77 40.40 11.11
N LYS A 41 25.64 41.69 11.47
CA LYS A 41 26.66 42.72 11.25
C LYS A 41 27.70 42.75 12.38
N ASP A 42 27.34 42.27 13.57
CA ASP A 42 28.17 42.28 14.77
C ASP A 42 28.44 40.82 15.18
N ILE A 43 29.57 40.26 14.76
CA ILE A 43 29.95 38.87 15.07
C ILE A 43 30.27 38.78 16.58
N ASN A 44 29.23 38.58 17.38
CA ASN A 44 29.31 38.12 18.75
C ASN A 44 28.35 36.94 18.94
N SER A 45 28.64 35.85 18.21
CA SER A 45 27.97 34.55 18.33
C SER A 45 27.86 34.10 19.80
N ASN A 46 28.83 34.46 20.64
CA ASN A 46 28.86 34.10 22.06
C ASN A 46 27.72 34.73 22.86
N LEU A 47 27.34 35.97 22.58
CA LEU A 47 26.33 36.68 23.36
C LEU A 47 24.92 36.13 23.05
N LEU A 48 24.67 35.84 21.77
CA LEU A 48 23.45 35.15 21.35
C LEU A 48 23.38 33.74 21.93
N LYS A 49 24.50 33.00 21.92
CA LYS A 49 24.57 31.67 22.54
C LYS A 49 24.24 31.73 24.02
N THR A 50 24.77 32.70 24.77
CA THR A 50 24.43 32.89 26.19
C THR A 50 22.96 33.23 26.40
N ILE A 51 22.35 34.07 25.57
CA ILE A 51 20.91 34.39 25.68
C ILE A 51 20.06 33.12 25.47
N LEU A 52 20.43 32.30 24.49
CA LEU A 52 19.75 31.04 24.21
C LEU A 52 19.99 30.02 25.35
N GLU A 53 21.15 29.99 25.99
CA GLU A 53 21.43 29.09 27.13
C GLU A 53 20.57 29.45 28.36
N LEU A 54 20.16 30.72 28.49
CA LEU A 54 19.41 31.23 29.62
C LEU A 54 17.88 31.02 29.51
N GLN A 55 17.35 30.55 28.38
CA GLN A 55 15.91 30.31 28.23
C GLN A 55 15.52 28.87 28.59
N GLU A 56 14.32 28.71 29.15
CA GLU A 56 13.75 27.41 29.58
C GLU A 56 13.21 26.54 28.41
N ASN A 57 14.01 26.31 27.36
CA ASN A 57 13.76 25.30 26.30
C ASN A 57 12.43 25.39 25.52
N LYS A 58 11.83 26.59 25.39
CA LYS A 58 10.57 26.80 24.65
C LYS A 58 10.76 27.82 23.54
N TYR A 59 11.16 27.31 22.38
CA TYR A 59 11.46 28.10 21.20
C TYR A 59 10.45 27.82 20.10
N SER A 60 9.95 28.88 19.46
CA SER A 60 9.22 28.70 18.20
C SER A 60 10.20 28.18 17.13
N ILE A 61 9.78 27.13 16.44
CA ILE A 61 10.53 26.47 15.36
C ILE A 61 10.84 27.42 14.20
N GLU A 62 9.99 28.41 13.92
CA GLU A 62 10.27 29.44 12.90
C GLU A 62 11.48 30.31 13.31
N ILE A 63 11.63 30.64 14.60
CA ILE A 63 12.81 31.39 15.09
C ILE A 63 14.08 30.57 14.87
N ILE A 64 14.04 29.28 15.21
CA ILE A 64 15.17 28.37 15.02
C ILE A 64 15.55 28.27 13.54
N TRP A 65 14.55 28.15 12.66
CA TRP A 65 14.75 28.11 11.22
C TRP A 65 15.39 29.38 10.66
N GLN A 66 14.96 30.56 11.13
CA GLN A 66 15.57 31.83 10.72
C GLN A 66 17.03 31.93 11.18
N LEU A 67 17.36 31.50 12.40
CA LEU A 67 18.74 31.45 12.88
C LEU A 67 19.61 30.48 12.08
N HIS A 68 19.06 29.33 11.69
CA HIS A 68 19.74 28.32 10.88
C HIS A 68 19.99 28.79 9.45
N THR A 69 18.97 29.30 8.76
CA THR A 69 19.09 29.77 7.36
C THR A 69 20.06 30.94 7.21
N LYS A 70 20.22 31.75 8.27
CA LYS A 70 21.16 32.87 8.35
C LYS A 70 22.55 32.48 8.85
N GLN A 71 22.80 31.19 9.07
CA GLN A 71 24.08 30.63 9.54
C GLN A 71 24.56 31.23 10.88
N ILE A 72 23.61 31.62 11.74
CA ILE A 72 23.93 32.16 13.06
C ILE A 72 24.11 31.02 14.06
N VAL A 73 23.16 30.07 14.07
CA VAL A 73 23.21 28.82 14.86
C VAL A 73 22.62 27.71 14.01
N ASP A 74 23.41 26.66 13.75
CA ASP A 74 22.92 25.51 12.99
C ASP A 74 21.91 24.70 13.79
N PHE A 75 20.90 24.13 13.11
CA PHE A 75 19.87 23.36 13.78
C PHE A 75 20.43 22.15 14.55
N THR A 76 21.47 21.50 14.01
CA THR A 76 22.16 20.41 14.69
C THR A 76 22.89 20.88 15.94
N GLU A 77 23.50 22.07 15.92
CA GLU A 77 24.13 22.67 17.11
C GLU A 77 23.07 23.02 18.14
N PHE A 78 21.93 23.55 17.69
CA PHE A 78 20.83 23.95 18.53
C PHE A 78 20.31 22.78 19.40
N ILE A 79 20.13 21.61 18.80
CA ILE A 79 19.69 20.39 19.50
C ILE A 79 20.69 20.01 20.61
N THR A 80 22.00 20.10 20.35
CA THR A 80 23.02 19.73 21.33
C THR A 80 23.19 20.73 22.47
N CYS A 81 23.21 22.03 22.16
CA CYS A 81 23.59 23.06 23.11
C CYS A 81 22.41 23.46 24.01
N TYR A 82 21.17 23.38 23.50
CA TYR A 82 19.99 23.89 24.18
C TYR A 82 19.04 22.80 24.68
N LYS A 83 19.51 21.53 24.72
CA LYS A 83 18.81 20.37 25.31
C LYS A 83 17.32 20.35 24.99
N TRP A 84 16.99 20.63 23.74
CA TRP A 84 15.59 20.72 23.33
C TRP A 84 14.96 19.33 23.38
N ASP A 85 13.76 19.24 23.95
CA ASP A 85 13.12 17.95 24.23
C ASP A 85 12.89 17.16 22.94
N LEU A 86 13.35 15.91 22.94
CA LEU A 86 13.44 15.06 21.75
C LEU A 86 12.04 14.76 21.19
N ASP A 87 11.12 14.37 22.07
CA ASP A 87 9.73 14.09 21.72
C ASP A 87 9.03 15.35 21.19
N HIS A 88 9.34 16.50 21.78
CA HIS A 88 8.81 17.78 21.33
C HIS A 88 9.30 18.18 19.92
N ILE A 89 10.59 17.98 19.62
CA ILE A 89 11.15 18.22 18.28
C ILE A 89 10.43 17.33 17.26
N VAL A 90 10.35 16.03 17.53
CA VAL A 90 9.71 15.07 16.64
C VAL A 90 8.26 15.45 16.39
N LYS A 91 7.49 15.77 17.45
CA LYS A 91 6.10 16.21 17.34
C LYS A 91 5.96 17.48 16.49
N THR A 92 6.86 18.45 16.67
CA THR A 92 6.87 19.70 15.90
C THR A 92 7.14 19.44 14.42
N LEU A 93 8.15 18.65 14.09
CA LEU A 93 8.44 18.29 12.69
C LEU A 93 7.28 17.50 12.06
N LEU A 94 6.63 16.62 12.83
CA LEU A 94 5.49 15.84 12.35
C LEU A 94 4.28 16.72 12.04
N CYS A 95 3.88 17.64 12.91
CA CYS A 95 2.73 18.49 12.58
C CYS A 95 3.05 19.44 11.40
N MET A 96 4.32 19.84 11.21
CA MET A 96 4.71 20.54 9.97
C MET A 96 4.56 19.66 8.73
N SER A 97 4.89 18.36 8.82
CA SER A 97 4.75 17.42 7.69
C SER A 97 3.31 17.26 7.23
N GLU A 98 2.34 17.47 8.12
CA GLU A 98 0.91 17.42 7.83
C GLU A 98 0.32 18.80 7.42
N SER A 99 1.07 19.89 7.62
CA SER A 99 0.60 21.24 7.28
C SER A 99 0.58 21.48 5.77
N LYS A 100 -0.47 22.16 5.29
CA LYS A 100 -0.56 22.62 3.89
C LYS A 100 0.07 24.00 3.68
N GLU A 101 0.47 24.68 4.74
CA GLU A 101 1.08 26.00 4.65
C GLU A 101 2.48 25.90 4.06
N LYS A 102 2.73 26.69 3.01
CA LYS A 102 4.01 26.69 2.30
C LYS A 102 5.18 26.97 3.24
N LEU A 103 5.03 27.93 4.15
CA LEU A 103 6.08 28.28 5.11
C LEU A 103 6.45 27.11 6.03
N CYS A 104 5.47 26.35 6.53
CA CYS A 104 5.74 25.15 7.33
C CYS A 104 6.50 24.08 6.52
N GLN A 105 6.16 23.92 5.24
CA GLN A 105 6.85 22.98 4.35
C GLN A 105 8.28 23.41 4.03
N ASP A 106 8.52 24.71 3.86
CA ASP A 106 9.86 25.28 3.66
C ASP A 106 10.72 25.09 4.93
N ILE A 107 10.19 25.45 6.10
CA ILE A 107 10.84 25.22 7.40
C ILE A 107 11.19 23.75 7.59
N LEU A 108 10.22 22.85 7.37
CA LEU A 108 10.41 21.42 7.50
C LEU A 108 11.52 20.92 6.57
N THR A 109 11.51 21.34 5.30
CA THR A 109 12.47 20.86 4.30
C THR A 109 13.90 21.22 4.67
N ASP A 110 14.12 22.44 5.15
CA ASP A 110 15.45 22.91 5.56
C ASP A 110 15.91 22.22 6.85
N LEU A 111 15.08 22.27 7.90
CA LEU A 111 15.45 21.74 9.21
C LEU A 111 15.59 20.21 9.18
N LEU A 112 14.64 19.50 8.58
CA LEU A 112 14.72 18.05 8.43
C LEU A 112 15.83 17.66 7.46
N GLY A 113 16.07 18.43 6.40
CA GLY A 113 17.22 18.23 5.51
C GLY A 113 18.56 18.30 6.26
N SER A 114 18.72 19.31 7.13
CA SER A 114 19.92 19.47 7.96
C SER A 114 20.13 18.32 8.96
N LEU A 115 19.06 17.66 9.42
CA LEU A 115 19.15 16.43 10.21
C LEU A 115 19.48 15.22 9.36
N LEU A 116 18.75 15.02 8.26
CA LEU A 116 18.83 13.81 7.45
C LEU A 116 20.17 13.65 6.73
N ILE A 117 20.92 14.75 6.51
CA ILE A 117 22.28 14.67 5.98
C ILE A 117 23.20 13.80 6.86
N LEU A 118 22.93 13.73 8.17
CA LEU A 118 23.69 12.92 9.13
C LEU A 118 23.59 11.41 8.83
N LEU A 119 22.55 10.95 8.11
CA LEU A 119 22.45 9.55 7.63
C LEU A 119 23.48 9.19 6.55
N SER A 120 24.21 10.18 6.05
CA SER A 120 25.25 10.02 5.02
C SER A 120 26.66 9.93 5.61
N GLY A 121 26.85 10.34 6.87
CA GLY A 121 28.14 10.34 7.54
C GLY A 121 28.49 9.02 8.23
N GLU A 122 29.73 8.91 8.70
CA GLU A 122 30.17 7.80 9.55
C GLU A 122 29.51 7.85 10.93
N PRO A 123 29.33 6.70 11.61
CA PRO A 123 28.76 6.65 12.96
C PRO A 123 29.57 7.53 13.92
N ASN A 124 28.92 8.53 14.51
CA ASN A 124 29.56 9.43 15.45
C ASN A 124 28.62 9.64 16.65
N HIS A 125 29.08 9.17 17.82
CA HIS A 125 28.33 9.23 19.08
C HIS A 125 27.88 10.65 19.49
N LYS A 126 28.55 11.69 18.97
CA LYS A 126 28.13 13.08 19.19
C LYS A 126 26.70 13.37 18.68
N PHE A 127 26.22 12.59 17.71
CA PHE A 127 24.92 12.79 17.06
C PHE A 127 23.88 11.74 17.48
N ASP A 128 24.10 10.97 18.55
CA ASP A 128 23.16 9.91 18.98
C ASP A 128 21.74 10.45 19.20
N GLN A 129 21.61 11.66 19.75
CA GLN A 129 20.30 12.33 19.91
C GLN A 129 19.66 12.69 18.57
N HIS A 130 20.41 13.21 17.60
CA HIS A 130 19.87 13.53 16.27
C HIS A 130 19.43 12.27 15.53
N ILE A 131 20.21 11.20 15.62
CA ILE A 131 19.84 9.91 15.03
C ILE A 131 18.55 9.38 15.66
N GLN A 132 18.36 9.53 16.97
CA GLN A 132 17.10 9.18 17.64
C GLN A 132 15.92 10.01 17.12
N ILE A 133 16.08 11.33 16.97
CA ILE A 133 15.05 12.22 16.38
C ILE A 133 14.67 11.73 14.98
N ILE A 134 15.68 11.46 14.14
CA ILE A 134 15.47 10.99 12.77
C ILE A 134 14.72 9.66 12.75
N GLN A 135 15.14 8.69 13.57
CA GLN A 135 14.51 7.37 13.63
C GLN A 135 13.05 7.45 14.11
N GLN A 136 12.79 8.24 15.16
CA GLN A 136 11.44 8.44 15.68
C GLN A 136 10.56 9.16 14.65
N PHE A 137 11.06 10.24 14.04
CA PHE A 137 10.34 10.99 13.00
C PHE A 137 10.00 10.09 11.81
N LEU A 138 10.96 9.35 11.25
CA LEU A 138 10.71 8.47 10.09
C LEU A 138 9.72 7.35 10.43
N THR A 139 9.76 6.82 11.65
CA THR A 139 8.82 5.78 12.11
C THR A 139 7.41 6.33 12.24
N GLN A 140 7.23 7.45 12.96
CA GLN A 140 5.92 8.05 13.16
C GLN A 140 5.34 8.64 11.87
N SER A 141 6.17 9.25 11.03
CA SER A 141 5.76 9.76 9.72
C SER A 141 5.26 8.64 8.80
N SER A 142 5.89 7.46 8.84
CA SER A 142 5.41 6.30 8.07
C SER A 142 3.98 5.89 8.49
N LEU A 143 3.65 5.97 9.78
CA LEU A 143 2.30 5.70 10.28
C LEU A 143 1.29 6.78 9.86
N ILE A 144 1.70 8.05 9.85
CA ILE A 144 0.88 9.17 9.35
C ILE A 144 0.56 8.97 7.87
N ILE A 145 1.57 8.63 7.05
CA ILE A 145 1.39 8.37 5.61
C ILE A 145 0.39 7.25 5.35
N ILE A 146 0.39 6.19 6.17
CA ILE A 146 -0.59 5.09 6.04
C ILE A 146 -2.03 5.58 6.32
N ARG A 147 -2.20 6.48 7.29
CA ARG A 147 -3.51 6.98 7.74
C ARG A 147 -4.05 8.12 6.89
N ASN A 148 -3.17 8.95 6.34
CA ASN A 148 -3.50 10.16 5.61
C ASN A 148 -2.95 10.11 4.17
N HIS A 149 -3.85 10.15 3.19
CA HIS A 149 -3.52 10.06 1.77
C HIS A 149 -2.60 11.16 1.23
N ASP A 150 -2.50 12.30 1.93
CA ASP A 150 -1.62 13.42 1.56
C ASP A 150 -0.35 13.51 2.43
N GLY A 151 -0.21 12.65 3.45
CA GLY A 151 0.87 12.72 4.44
C GLY A 151 2.28 12.48 3.87
N TRP A 152 2.39 12.06 2.61
CA TRP A 152 3.66 11.83 1.92
C TRP A 152 4.13 13.04 1.10
N LEU A 153 3.32 14.10 0.95
CA LEU A 153 3.64 15.23 0.07
C LEU A 153 4.93 15.95 0.45
N TYR A 154 5.26 16.03 1.75
CA TYR A 154 6.51 16.64 2.21
C TYR A 154 7.76 15.92 1.65
N LEU A 155 7.66 14.61 1.33
CA LEU A 155 8.76 13.86 0.72
C LEU A 155 9.11 14.37 -0.68
N LYS A 156 8.16 14.97 -1.41
CA LYS A 156 8.43 15.63 -2.68
C LYS A 156 9.34 16.85 -2.49
N ASN A 157 9.08 17.65 -1.45
CA ASN A 157 9.88 18.82 -1.13
C ASN A 157 11.29 18.40 -0.68
N LEU A 158 11.39 17.40 0.19
CA LEU A 158 12.68 16.83 0.61
C LEU A 158 13.49 16.28 -0.55
N LYS A 159 12.86 15.60 -1.52
CA LYS A 159 13.54 15.12 -2.73
C LYS A 159 14.20 16.27 -3.52
N CYS A 160 13.58 17.44 -3.54
CA CYS A 160 14.09 18.64 -4.19
C CYS A 160 15.05 19.46 -3.30
N SER A 161 15.32 19.01 -2.07
CA SER A 161 16.17 19.73 -1.13
C SER A 161 17.62 19.78 -1.62
N PRO A 162 18.25 20.97 -1.65
CA PRO A 162 19.65 21.10 -2.06
C PRO A 162 20.64 20.49 -1.06
N TYR A 163 20.19 20.22 0.18
CA TYR A 163 21.04 19.68 1.25
C TYR A 163 21.23 18.17 1.17
N LEU A 164 20.37 17.45 0.43
CA LEU A 164 20.33 15.99 0.43
C LEU A 164 20.86 15.42 -0.88
N THR A 165 21.80 14.47 -0.76
CA THR A 165 22.25 13.71 -1.93
C THR A 165 21.17 12.70 -2.34
N ASN A 166 21.16 12.31 -3.62
CA ASN A 166 20.28 11.24 -4.11
C ASN A 166 20.43 9.94 -3.30
N SER A 167 21.65 9.62 -2.84
CA SER A 167 21.90 8.43 -2.02
C SER A 167 21.20 8.52 -0.66
N THR A 168 21.17 9.71 -0.06
CA THR A 168 20.49 9.99 1.21
C THR A 168 18.98 9.88 1.03
N ILE A 169 18.42 10.47 -0.04
CA ILE A 169 17.00 10.36 -0.39
C ILE A 169 16.58 8.91 -0.54
N GLN A 170 17.35 8.09 -1.28
CA GLN A 170 17.06 6.67 -1.44
C GLN A 170 17.07 5.91 -0.10
N LYS A 171 18.01 6.22 0.81
CA LYS A 171 18.03 5.63 2.17
C LYS A 171 16.77 6.00 2.96
N ILE A 172 16.37 7.27 2.93
CA ILE A 172 15.17 7.77 3.62
C ILE A 172 13.92 7.06 3.10
N LEU A 173 13.73 7.07 1.78
CA LEU A 173 12.57 6.45 1.13
C LEU A 173 12.53 4.94 1.39
N LYS A 174 13.69 4.27 1.42
CA LYS A 174 13.79 2.85 1.80
C LYS A 174 13.33 2.60 3.24
N ILE A 175 13.74 3.45 4.20
CA ILE A 175 13.33 3.33 5.60
C ILE A 175 11.82 3.53 5.73
N ILE A 176 11.27 4.59 5.11
CA ILE A 176 9.84 4.88 5.15
C ILE A 176 9.05 3.74 4.51
N LEU A 177 9.43 3.28 3.32
CA LEU A 177 8.75 2.17 2.65
C LEU A 177 8.79 0.90 3.49
N LYS A 178 9.95 0.56 4.09
CA LYS A 178 10.06 -0.59 4.99
C LYS A 178 9.08 -0.47 6.15
N ASN A 179 9.09 0.66 6.85
CA ASN A 179 8.22 0.92 8.00
C ASN A 179 6.74 0.83 7.62
N MET A 180 6.36 1.35 6.45
CA MET A 180 4.99 1.25 5.96
C MET A 180 4.56 -0.19 5.66
N LEU A 181 5.46 -1.01 5.09
CA LEU A 181 5.14 -2.41 4.75
C LEU A 181 5.07 -3.32 5.99
N ILE A 182 5.80 -3.02 7.06
CA ILE A 182 5.75 -3.80 8.32
C ILE A 182 4.69 -3.29 9.30
N ALA A 183 4.01 -2.19 8.99
CA ALA A 183 3.01 -1.62 9.88
C ALA A 183 1.86 -2.60 10.14
N ASP A 184 1.53 -2.78 11.42
CA ASP A 184 0.43 -3.61 11.88
C ASP A 184 -0.90 -2.90 11.51
N VAL A 185 -1.65 -3.50 10.59
CA VAL A 185 -2.93 -2.99 10.07
C VAL A 185 -3.92 -4.13 9.94
N ASP A 186 -5.23 -3.85 10.02
CA ASP A 186 -6.30 -4.85 9.98
C ASP A 186 -6.42 -5.67 8.66
N PHE A 187 -5.44 -5.57 7.75
CA PHE A 187 -5.37 -6.31 6.49
C PHE A 187 -4.11 -7.20 6.46
N HIS A 188 -4.09 -8.20 7.34
CA HIS A 188 -3.03 -9.21 7.47
C HIS A 188 -3.10 -10.32 6.42
N LEU A 189 -2.13 -11.24 6.42
CA LEU A 189 -1.99 -12.27 5.37
C LEU A 189 -3.26 -13.09 5.12
N ASN A 190 -3.96 -13.51 6.18
CA ASN A 190 -5.17 -14.33 6.02
C ASN A 190 -6.29 -13.56 5.30
N ILE A 191 -6.55 -12.33 5.73
CA ILE A 191 -7.54 -11.43 5.11
C ILE A 191 -7.12 -11.11 3.66
N ALA A 192 -5.84 -10.82 3.45
CA ALA A 192 -5.31 -10.56 2.12
C ALA A 192 -5.48 -11.76 1.18
N TYR A 193 -5.23 -12.97 1.66
CA TYR A 193 -5.38 -14.19 0.87
C TYR A 193 -6.83 -14.44 0.43
N GLU A 194 -7.80 -14.10 1.29
CA GLU A 194 -9.22 -14.22 0.96
C GLU A 194 -9.72 -13.11 0.02
N GLN A 195 -9.14 -11.91 0.14
CA GLN A 195 -9.69 -10.69 -0.48
C GLN A 195 -8.85 -10.09 -1.61
N TYR A 196 -7.66 -10.63 -1.95
CA TYR A 196 -6.74 -10.04 -2.93
C TYR A 196 -7.37 -9.74 -4.30
N ARG A 197 -8.34 -10.56 -4.75
CA ARG A 197 -9.05 -10.33 -6.04
C ARG A 197 -9.98 -9.13 -6.04
N LEU A 198 -10.48 -8.74 -4.86
CA LEU A 198 -11.41 -7.62 -4.69
C LEU A 198 -10.66 -6.31 -4.44
N TYR A 199 -9.41 -6.41 -4.00
CA TYR A 199 -8.61 -5.27 -3.63
C TYR A 199 -8.22 -4.44 -4.85
N LYS A 200 -8.42 -3.12 -4.76
CA LYS A 200 -7.98 -2.13 -5.74
C LYS A 200 -7.11 -1.09 -5.05
N THR A 201 -5.96 -0.79 -5.65
CA THR A 201 -5.08 0.28 -5.20
C THR A 201 -5.74 1.64 -5.40
N PRO A 202 -5.98 2.44 -4.33
CA PRO A 202 -6.47 3.81 -4.46
C PRO A 202 -5.47 4.71 -5.22
N ASP A 203 -5.95 5.71 -5.94
CA ASP A 203 -5.10 6.60 -6.76
C ASP A 203 -4.05 7.36 -5.94
N SER A 204 -4.40 7.79 -4.73
CA SER A 204 -3.46 8.44 -3.81
C SER A 204 -2.30 7.51 -3.43
N VAL A 205 -2.61 6.26 -3.11
CA VAL A 205 -1.62 5.22 -2.78
C VAL A 205 -0.78 4.87 -4.01
N PHE A 206 -1.38 4.78 -5.19
CA PHE A 206 -0.67 4.56 -6.45
C PHE A 206 0.35 5.67 -6.72
N ASN A 207 -0.05 6.94 -6.63
CA ASN A 207 0.82 8.09 -6.87
C ASN A 207 1.99 8.16 -5.87
N MET A 208 1.70 7.88 -4.60
CA MET A 208 2.72 7.77 -3.56
C MET A 208 3.72 6.65 -3.90
N LEU A 209 3.25 5.43 -4.12
CA LEU A 209 4.11 4.27 -4.39
C LEU A 209 4.89 4.42 -5.70
N LYS A 210 4.33 5.10 -6.70
CA LYS A 210 5.04 5.44 -7.94
C LYS A 210 6.28 6.29 -7.65
N MET A 211 6.19 7.28 -6.76
CA MET A 211 7.36 8.06 -6.34
C MET A 211 8.43 7.16 -5.71
N PHE A 212 8.05 6.23 -4.82
CA PHE A 212 9.01 5.29 -4.23
C PHE A 212 9.67 4.39 -5.30
N ILE A 213 8.90 3.90 -6.27
CA ILE A 213 9.38 3.03 -7.35
C ILE A 213 10.31 3.77 -8.32
N ASP A 214 10.08 5.06 -8.56
CA ASP A 214 10.91 5.86 -9.45
C ASP A 214 12.27 6.22 -8.83
N GLU A 215 12.34 6.34 -7.49
CA GLU A 215 13.57 6.71 -6.78
C GLU A 215 14.39 5.52 -6.28
N ILE A 216 13.74 4.45 -5.84
CA ILE A 216 14.41 3.28 -5.26
C ILE A 216 14.71 2.27 -6.36
N ALA A 217 15.95 1.79 -6.40
CA ALA A 217 16.35 0.73 -7.33
C ALA A 217 15.49 -0.53 -7.15
N GLU A 218 15.09 -1.14 -8.28
CA GLU A 218 14.17 -2.29 -8.35
C GLU A 218 14.63 -3.47 -7.46
N ASP A 219 15.95 -3.73 -7.44
CA ASP A 219 16.56 -4.78 -6.63
C ASP A 219 16.39 -4.54 -5.12
N VAL A 220 16.43 -3.28 -4.70
CA VAL A 220 16.22 -2.89 -3.31
C VAL A 220 14.76 -3.10 -2.92
N ILE A 221 13.81 -2.80 -3.81
CA ILE A 221 12.38 -3.06 -3.59
C ILE A 221 12.14 -4.56 -3.41
N TYR A 222 12.73 -5.39 -4.28
CA TYR A 222 12.64 -6.84 -4.17
C TYR A 222 13.16 -7.36 -2.83
N ILE A 223 14.40 -6.99 -2.46
CA ILE A 223 15.01 -7.39 -1.19
C ILE A 223 14.15 -6.94 0.00
N LEU A 224 13.56 -5.74 -0.10
CA LEU A 224 12.70 -5.20 0.94
C LEU A 224 11.42 -6.04 1.10
N ILE A 225 10.76 -6.43 0.01
CA ILE A 225 9.60 -7.35 0.03
C ILE A 225 10.01 -8.71 0.62
N GLN A 226 11.12 -9.29 0.18
CA GLN A 226 11.62 -10.58 0.70
C GLN A 226 11.87 -10.52 2.21
N ASN A 227 12.51 -9.46 2.70
CA ASN A 227 12.78 -9.26 4.12
C ASN A 227 11.48 -9.15 4.92
N VAL A 228 10.49 -8.41 4.41
CA VAL A 228 9.17 -8.29 5.05
C VAL A 228 8.48 -9.64 5.13
N LEU A 229 8.50 -10.44 4.06
CA LEU A 229 7.91 -11.80 4.08
C LEU A 229 8.67 -12.75 5.00
N THR A 230 9.99 -12.61 5.12
CA THR A 230 10.82 -13.47 5.97
C THR A 230 10.63 -13.17 7.46
N GLN A 231 10.39 -11.91 7.82
CA GLN A 231 10.37 -11.46 9.22
C GLN A 231 8.98 -11.14 9.75
N HIS A 232 8.05 -10.73 8.87
CA HIS A 232 6.77 -10.12 9.24
C HIS A 232 5.59 -10.64 8.42
N SER A 233 5.69 -11.80 7.74
CA SER A 233 4.66 -12.29 6.81
C SER A 233 3.24 -12.30 7.38
N GLU A 234 3.05 -12.66 8.65
CA GLU A 234 1.74 -12.72 9.28
C GLU A 234 1.07 -11.34 9.36
N LYS A 235 1.76 -10.38 9.98
CA LYS A 235 1.20 -9.08 10.38
C LYS A 235 1.56 -7.91 9.46
N ALA A 236 2.36 -8.14 8.44
CA ALA A 236 2.73 -7.10 7.48
C ALA A 236 1.49 -6.45 6.84
N ASN A 237 1.69 -5.23 6.35
CA ASN A 237 0.68 -4.46 5.64
C ASN A 237 0.48 -5.00 4.23
N TRP A 238 -0.27 -6.11 4.11
CA TRP A 238 -0.51 -6.76 2.83
C TRP A 238 -1.26 -5.87 1.84
N LYS A 239 -2.06 -4.91 2.33
CA LYS A 239 -2.73 -3.91 1.49
C LYS A 239 -1.72 -3.06 0.72
N LEU A 240 -0.65 -2.60 1.39
CA LEU A 240 0.44 -1.88 0.74
C LEU A 240 1.37 -2.78 -0.06
N ILE A 241 1.65 -4.02 0.37
CA ILE A 241 2.45 -4.97 -0.41
C ILE A 241 1.80 -5.22 -1.77
N LEU A 242 0.49 -5.56 -1.78
CA LEU A 242 -0.25 -5.81 -3.02
C LEU A 242 -0.32 -4.54 -3.88
N SER A 243 -0.51 -3.36 -3.28
CA SER A 243 -0.49 -2.08 -4.00
C SER A 243 0.87 -1.75 -4.60
N LEU A 244 1.96 -2.07 -3.91
CA LEU A 244 3.32 -1.85 -4.41
C LEU A 244 3.57 -2.69 -5.65
N ILE A 245 3.13 -3.96 -5.64
CA ILE A 245 3.18 -4.84 -6.80
C ILE A 245 2.30 -4.30 -7.94
N SER A 246 1.04 -3.96 -7.69
CA SER A 246 0.15 -3.38 -8.72
C SER A 246 0.73 -2.10 -9.32
N THR A 247 1.34 -1.26 -8.50
CA THR A 247 1.96 0.00 -8.95
C THR A 247 3.21 -0.27 -9.77
N PHE A 248 4.08 -1.19 -9.32
CA PHE A 248 5.28 -1.59 -10.07
C PHE A 248 4.91 -2.12 -11.45
N VAL A 249 3.94 -3.03 -11.52
CA VAL A 249 3.45 -3.61 -12.77
C VAL A 249 2.99 -2.55 -13.76
N LYS A 250 2.21 -1.58 -13.29
CA LYS A 250 1.63 -0.53 -14.14
C LYS A 250 2.67 0.51 -14.58
N THR A 251 3.71 0.73 -13.77
CA THR A 251 4.70 1.80 -14.00
C THR A 251 5.97 1.31 -14.69
N LYS A 252 6.32 0.01 -14.57
CA LYS A 252 7.53 -0.60 -15.14
C LYS A 252 7.20 -1.88 -15.94
N PRO A 253 6.33 -1.83 -16.96
CA PRO A 253 5.90 -3.02 -17.71
C PRO A 253 7.07 -3.82 -18.32
N ASP A 254 8.10 -3.13 -18.81
CA ASP A 254 9.29 -3.76 -19.42
C ASP A 254 10.15 -4.53 -18.41
N ARG A 255 9.97 -4.29 -17.11
CA ARG A 255 10.71 -4.93 -16.02
C ARG A 255 9.93 -6.07 -15.36
N CYS A 256 8.65 -6.24 -15.72
CA CYS A 256 7.81 -7.29 -15.18
C CYS A 256 8.40 -8.70 -15.43
N HIS A 257 9.08 -8.94 -16.55
CA HIS A 257 9.72 -10.25 -16.75
C HIS A 257 10.79 -10.55 -15.68
N MET A 258 11.60 -9.57 -15.30
CA MET A 258 12.60 -9.71 -14.25
C MET A 258 11.95 -9.91 -12.88
N LEU A 259 10.89 -9.15 -12.57
CA LEU A 259 10.13 -9.32 -11.34
C LEU A 259 9.60 -10.75 -11.21
N LYS A 260 9.09 -11.34 -12.30
CA LYS A 260 8.63 -12.73 -12.33
C LYS A 260 9.72 -13.69 -11.92
N LEU A 261 10.88 -13.62 -12.58
CA LEU A 261 12.00 -14.53 -12.32
C LEU A 261 12.46 -14.45 -10.87
N LYS A 262 12.57 -13.23 -10.33
CA LYS A 262 12.98 -13.01 -8.94
C LYS A 262 11.96 -13.56 -7.94
N LEU A 263 10.68 -13.33 -8.18
CA LEU A 263 9.64 -13.91 -7.33
C LEU A 263 9.65 -15.45 -7.42
N GLU A 264 9.95 -16.04 -8.59
CA GLU A 264 9.91 -17.50 -8.78
C GLU A 264 11.08 -18.14 -8.05
N ASP A 265 12.26 -17.54 -8.16
CA ASP A 265 13.44 -17.90 -7.39
C ASP A 265 13.16 -17.82 -5.88
N PHE A 266 12.61 -16.70 -5.40
CA PHE A 266 12.24 -16.54 -4.00
C PHE A 266 11.23 -17.61 -3.55
N PHE A 267 10.19 -17.87 -4.32
CA PHE A 267 9.19 -18.89 -3.98
C PHE A 267 9.79 -20.29 -3.93
N ASN A 268 10.66 -20.64 -4.87
CA ASN A 268 11.38 -21.92 -4.84
C ASN A 268 12.30 -22.03 -3.61
N GLN A 269 12.94 -20.93 -3.21
CA GLN A 269 13.72 -20.88 -1.97
C GLN A 269 12.84 -21.11 -0.74
N THR A 270 11.63 -20.53 -0.68
CA THR A 270 10.71 -20.74 0.46
C THR A 270 10.22 -22.19 0.55
N LEU A 271 10.01 -22.84 -0.59
CA LEU A 271 9.62 -24.26 -0.67
C LEU A 271 10.75 -25.23 -0.32
N SER A 272 12.01 -24.79 -0.43
CA SER A 272 13.19 -25.60 -0.12
C SER A 272 13.58 -25.54 1.37
N GLN A 273 12.94 -24.67 2.16
CA GLN A 273 13.18 -24.53 3.60
C GLN A 273 12.49 -25.65 4.40
N SER A 274 12.99 -25.90 5.61
CA SER A 274 12.35 -26.84 6.54
C SER A 274 10.93 -26.38 6.91
N ILE A 275 10.02 -27.34 6.99
CA ILE A 275 8.60 -27.07 7.28
C ILE A 275 8.45 -26.64 8.73
N THR A 276 8.14 -25.37 8.91
CA THR A 276 7.80 -24.68 10.17
C THR A 276 6.60 -23.77 9.94
N GLU A 277 5.87 -23.39 10.99
CA GLU A 277 4.76 -22.43 10.88
C GLU A 277 5.19 -21.12 10.20
N LYS A 278 6.36 -20.60 10.57
CA LYS A 278 6.94 -19.41 9.94
C LYS A 278 7.20 -19.61 8.43
N SER A 279 7.74 -20.77 8.04
CA SER A 279 7.96 -21.09 6.62
C SER A 279 6.65 -21.22 5.85
N PHE A 280 5.59 -21.74 6.46
CA PHE A 280 4.27 -21.85 5.84
C PHE A 280 3.68 -20.47 5.53
N LEU A 281 3.72 -19.53 6.50
CA LEU A 281 3.26 -18.16 6.28
C LEU A 281 4.04 -17.46 5.17
N MET A 282 5.36 -17.69 5.11
CA MET A 282 6.23 -17.16 4.07
C MET A 282 5.88 -17.75 2.69
N GLN A 283 5.66 -19.06 2.59
CA GLN A 283 5.23 -19.76 1.37
C GLN A 283 3.84 -19.28 0.90
N LYS A 284 2.89 -19.17 1.82
CA LYS A 284 1.54 -18.63 1.57
C LYS A 284 1.60 -17.20 1.03
N GLY A 285 2.41 -16.35 1.66
CA GLY A 285 2.62 -14.96 1.23
C GLY A 285 3.27 -14.86 -0.16
N ALA A 286 4.28 -15.67 -0.44
CA ALA A 286 4.91 -15.70 -1.76
C ALA A 286 3.94 -16.18 -2.85
N LEU A 287 3.15 -17.24 -2.59
CA LEU A 287 2.10 -17.69 -3.52
C LEU A 287 1.01 -16.63 -3.74
N LEU A 288 0.65 -15.88 -2.70
CA LEU A 288 -0.31 -14.77 -2.80
C LEU A 288 0.20 -13.68 -3.75
N ILE A 289 1.47 -13.27 -3.61
CA ILE A 289 2.09 -12.29 -4.52
C ILE A 289 2.04 -12.79 -5.97
N PHE A 290 2.32 -14.08 -6.21
CA PHE A 290 2.20 -14.68 -7.54
C PHE A 290 0.81 -14.56 -8.13
N ARG A 291 -0.19 -14.98 -7.35
CA ARG A 291 -1.59 -14.92 -7.76
C ARG A 291 -1.99 -13.47 -8.06
N HIS A 292 -1.56 -12.52 -7.23
CA HIS A 292 -1.82 -11.10 -7.43
C HIS A 292 -1.17 -10.55 -8.71
N CYS A 293 0.08 -10.91 -8.98
CA CYS A 293 0.75 -10.53 -10.24
C CYS A 293 -0.02 -11.04 -11.48
N CYS A 294 -0.53 -12.28 -11.42
CA CYS A 294 -1.35 -12.86 -12.49
C CYS A 294 -2.69 -12.14 -12.68
N LEU A 295 -3.20 -11.42 -11.67
CA LEU A 295 -4.41 -10.61 -11.79
C LEU A 295 -4.13 -9.26 -12.47
N GLU A 296 -3.02 -8.61 -12.11
CA GLU A 296 -2.66 -7.28 -12.62
C GLU A 296 -2.10 -7.34 -14.04
N ILE A 297 -1.37 -8.41 -14.36
CA ILE A 297 -0.62 -8.54 -15.60
C ILE A 297 -1.31 -9.56 -16.52
N GLY A 298 -2.14 -9.10 -17.46
CA GLY A 298 -2.58 -9.95 -18.59
C GLY A 298 -1.41 -10.51 -19.42
N LEU A 299 -0.23 -9.91 -19.30
CA LEU A 299 1.04 -10.27 -19.95
C LEU A 299 1.82 -11.43 -19.26
N TRP A 300 1.58 -11.75 -17.97
CA TRP A 300 2.24 -12.89 -17.28
C TRP A 300 1.52 -14.20 -17.49
N SER A 301 0.52 -14.17 -18.37
CA SER A 301 -0.51 -15.18 -18.53
C SER A 301 -1.37 -15.36 -17.28
N GLU A 302 -2.62 -15.75 -17.48
CA GLU A 302 -3.53 -16.11 -16.40
C GLU A 302 -2.88 -17.14 -15.44
N TYR A 303 -3.31 -17.16 -14.18
CA TYR A 303 -2.77 -18.03 -13.14
C TYR A 303 -2.69 -19.51 -13.56
N ASN A 304 -3.66 -19.99 -14.34
CA ASN A 304 -3.69 -21.33 -14.93
C ASN A 304 -2.45 -21.64 -15.79
N ARG A 305 -2.01 -20.68 -16.62
CA ARG A 305 -0.88 -20.85 -17.52
C ARG A 305 0.43 -20.79 -16.76
N TRP A 306 0.58 -19.89 -15.78
CA TRP A 306 1.71 -19.95 -14.85
C TRP A 306 1.77 -21.31 -14.15
N TYR A 307 0.67 -21.73 -13.51
CA TYR A 307 0.59 -23.00 -12.77
C TYR A 307 0.95 -24.20 -13.65
N SER A 308 0.44 -24.26 -14.89
CA SER A 308 0.76 -25.33 -15.85
C SER A 308 2.23 -25.37 -16.28
N SER A 309 2.89 -24.20 -16.27
CA SER A 309 4.28 -24.04 -16.69
C SER A 309 5.28 -24.21 -15.54
N TYR A 310 4.79 -24.18 -14.29
CA TYR A 310 5.62 -24.27 -13.10
C TYR A 310 6.22 -25.68 -12.96
N LYS A 311 7.53 -25.77 -12.80
CA LYS A 311 8.29 -27.03 -12.76
C LYS A 311 9.07 -27.17 -11.45
N PRO A 312 8.40 -27.51 -10.33
CA PRO A 312 9.10 -27.80 -9.09
C PRO A 312 9.90 -29.10 -9.22
N ASN A 313 11.03 -29.20 -8.50
CA ASN A 313 11.73 -30.46 -8.31
C ASN A 313 10.95 -31.37 -7.34
N VAL A 314 11.42 -32.60 -7.10
CA VAL A 314 10.68 -33.60 -6.32
C VAL A 314 10.37 -33.14 -4.89
N ASP A 315 11.32 -32.52 -4.21
CA ASP A 315 11.16 -32.09 -2.81
C ASP A 315 10.28 -30.85 -2.71
N THR A 316 10.54 -29.85 -3.55
CA THR A 316 9.71 -28.63 -3.62
C THR A 316 8.27 -28.95 -4.05
N ALA A 317 8.05 -29.95 -4.90
CA ALA A 317 6.71 -30.38 -5.30
C ALA A 317 5.91 -30.91 -4.10
N LYS A 318 6.52 -31.73 -3.23
CA LYS A 318 5.84 -32.24 -2.02
C LYS A 318 5.41 -31.10 -1.10
N VAL A 319 6.31 -30.15 -0.82
CA VAL A 319 6.01 -28.98 0.02
C VAL A 319 4.94 -28.11 -0.63
N PHE A 320 5.04 -27.88 -1.95
CA PHE A 320 4.08 -27.09 -2.70
C PHE A 320 2.67 -27.70 -2.65
N TYR A 321 2.51 -29.01 -2.86
CA TYR A 321 1.20 -29.65 -2.74
C TYR A 321 0.69 -29.74 -1.31
N SER A 322 1.56 -29.80 -0.31
CA SER A 322 1.17 -29.65 1.10
C SER A 322 0.58 -28.26 1.35
N LEU A 323 1.30 -27.21 0.93
CA LEU A 323 0.83 -25.82 1.00
C LEU A 323 -0.54 -25.66 0.33
N LEU A 324 -0.70 -26.14 -0.92
CA LEU A 324 -1.99 -26.05 -1.62
C LEU A 324 -3.09 -26.83 -0.91
N THR A 325 -2.78 -27.98 -0.31
CA THR A 325 -3.74 -28.79 0.46
C THR A 325 -4.25 -28.02 1.68
N GLU A 326 -3.36 -27.36 2.41
CA GLU A 326 -3.73 -26.55 3.58
C GLU A 326 -4.55 -25.32 3.20
N LEU A 327 -4.35 -24.79 1.99
CA LEU A 327 -5.08 -23.62 1.48
C LEU A 327 -6.46 -23.99 0.89
N LEU A 328 -6.78 -25.28 0.68
CA LEU A 328 -8.06 -25.73 0.11
C LEU A 328 -9.32 -25.10 0.76
N PRO A 329 -9.41 -24.95 2.09
CA PRO A 329 -10.62 -24.40 2.71
C PRO A 329 -10.90 -22.94 2.33
N ILE A 330 -9.85 -22.17 2.04
CA ILE A 330 -9.91 -20.73 1.77
C ILE A 330 -9.61 -20.37 0.30
N ASP A 331 -9.24 -21.35 -0.52
CA ASP A 331 -8.93 -21.15 -1.93
C ASP A 331 -10.18 -20.81 -2.75
N VAL A 332 -10.00 -19.92 -3.73
CA VAL A 332 -11.08 -19.46 -4.60
C VAL A 332 -11.40 -20.48 -5.69
N PRO A 333 -12.68 -20.59 -6.16
CA PRO A 333 -13.07 -21.55 -7.19
C PRO A 333 -12.21 -21.49 -8.47
N ALA A 334 -11.82 -20.27 -8.88
CA ALA A 334 -10.98 -20.06 -10.06
C ALA A 334 -9.57 -20.67 -9.92
N ALA A 335 -9.00 -20.66 -8.71
CA ALA A 335 -7.69 -21.26 -8.45
C ALA A 335 -7.81 -22.78 -8.46
N LEU A 336 -8.82 -23.34 -7.78
CA LEU A 336 -9.09 -24.78 -7.77
C LEU A 336 -9.33 -25.34 -9.19
N ALA A 337 -10.10 -24.62 -10.01
CA ALA A 337 -10.32 -24.99 -11.40
C ALA A 337 -9.01 -25.02 -12.22
N ALA A 338 -8.10 -24.06 -12.01
CA ALA A 338 -6.78 -24.07 -12.62
C ALA A 338 -5.95 -25.28 -12.16
N HIS A 339 -5.99 -25.60 -10.86
CA HIS A 339 -5.26 -26.74 -10.30
C HIS A 339 -5.72 -28.08 -10.88
N ILE A 340 -7.02 -28.22 -11.15
CA ILE A 340 -7.62 -29.43 -11.70
C ILE A 340 -7.34 -29.56 -13.20
N ASN A 341 -7.57 -28.48 -13.97
CA ASN A 341 -7.60 -28.52 -15.43
C ASN A 341 -6.23 -28.32 -16.09
N THR A 342 -5.29 -27.67 -15.40
CA THR A 342 -4.02 -27.23 -15.98
C THR A 342 -2.81 -27.69 -15.17
N GLN A 343 -2.73 -28.99 -14.90
CA GLN A 343 -1.71 -29.58 -14.05
C GLN A 343 -0.29 -29.45 -14.66
N PRO A 344 0.71 -29.01 -13.89
CA PRO A 344 2.09 -29.02 -14.34
C PRO A 344 2.60 -30.44 -14.58
N LYS A 345 3.43 -30.61 -15.61
CA LYS A 345 4.09 -31.88 -15.94
C LYS A 345 5.22 -32.12 -14.93
N LEU A 346 5.02 -33.08 -14.03
CA LEU A 346 6.01 -33.49 -13.03
C LEU A 346 6.76 -34.75 -13.48
N THR A 347 7.90 -35.03 -12.87
CA THR A 347 8.58 -36.33 -12.99
C THR A 347 7.72 -37.43 -12.36
N GLU A 348 7.85 -38.68 -12.84
CA GLU A 348 7.00 -39.82 -12.43
C GLU A 348 6.95 -40.01 -10.91
N SER A 349 8.02 -39.68 -10.19
CA SER A 349 8.15 -39.76 -8.73
C SER A 349 7.22 -38.85 -7.91
N CYS A 350 6.54 -37.89 -8.53
CA CYS A 350 5.64 -36.94 -7.87
C CYS A 350 4.17 -37.08 -8.28
N GLY A 351 3.86 -37.99 -9.21
CA GLY A 351 2.51 -38.16 -9.75
C GLY A 351 1.47 -38.48 -8.67
N ASP A 352 1.83 -39.30 -7.68
CA ASP A 352 0.93 -39.69 -6.60
C ASP A 352 0.50 -38.52 -5.73
N VAL A 353 1.45 -37.64 -5.35
CA VAL A 353 1.16 -36.47 -4.51
C VAL A 353 0.26 -35.47 -5.24
N GLN A 354 0.54 -35.20 -6.50
CA GLN A 354 -0.30 -34.34 -7.35
C GLN A 354 -1.71 -34.93 -7.52
N SER A 355 -1.82 -36.23 -7.79
CA SER A 355 -3.09 -36.94 -7.94
C SER A 355 -3.95 -36.89 -6.67
N VAL A 356 -3.34 -37.12 -5.50
CA VAL A 356 -4.01 -37.02 -4.20
C VAL A 356 -4.54 -35.60 -3.97
N TYR A 357 -3.72 -34.58 -4.22
CA TYR A 357 -4.13 -33.19 -4.10
C TYR A 357 -5.28 -32.86 -5.06
N VAL A 358 -5.19 -33.22 -6.34
CA VAL A 358 -6.21 -32.92 -7.35
C VAL A 358 -7.57 -33.52 -6.97
N LYS A 359 -7.60 -34.76 -6.45
CA LYS A 359 -8.85 -35.37 -5.94
C LYS A 359 -9.47 -34.55 -4.80
N ARG A 360 -8.65 -34.03 -3.88
CA ARG A 360 -9.12 -33.15 -2.79
C ARG A 360 -9.61 -31.81 -3.31
N ALA A 361 -8.90 -31.21 -4.27
CA ALA A 361 -9.31 -29.97 -4.92
C ALA A 361 -10.64 -30.13 -5.66
N GLN A 362 -10.86 -31.25 -6.36
CA GLN A 362 -12.14 -31.59 -7.00
C GLN A 362 -13.27 -31.71 -5.99
N ALA A 363 -13.06 -32.46 -4.90
CA ALA A 363 -14.07 -32.61 -3.85
C ALA A 363 -14.42 -31.26 -3.19
N GLN A 364 -13.42 -30.41 -2.96
CA GLN A 364 -13.62 -29.08 -2.41
C GLN A 364 -14.37 -28.16 -3.39
N LEU A 365 -14.02 -28.17 -4.68
CA LEU A 365 -14.73 -27.37 -5.69
C LEU A 365 -16.19 -27.82 -5.84
N ILE A 366 -16.46 -29.13 -5.77
CA ILE A 366 -17.82 -29.70 -5.74
C ILE A 366 -18.56 -29.18 -4.49
N LYS A 367 -17.94 -29.26 -3.31
CA LYS A 367 -18.52 -28.76 -2.05
C LYS A 367 -18.84 -27.26 -2.12
N ILE A 368 -17.92 -26.45 -2.66
CA ILE A 368 -18.12 -25.01 -2.86
C ILE A 368 -19.28 -24.79 -3.81
N ASN A 369 -19.31 -25.44 -4.98
CA ASN A 369 -20.39 -25.27 -5.95
C ASN A 369 -21.76 -25.68 -5.39
N HIS A 370 -21.83 -26.74 -4.57
CA HIS A 370 -23.06 -27.15 -3.91
C HIS A 370 -23.48 -26.22 -2.75
N GLY A 371 -22.53 -25.65 -2.01
CA GLY A 371 -22.80 -24.69 -0.94
C GLY A 371 -23.08 -23.27 -1.44
N GLU A 372 -22.47 -22.87 -2.55
CA GLU A 372 -22.63 -21.57 -3.19
C GLU A 372 -23.90 -21.48 -4.04
N ASP A 373 -24.57 -22.57 -4.41
CA ASP A 373 -25.91 -22.49 -5.02
C ASP A 373 -26.92 -21.74 -4.12
N TYR A 374 -26.66 -21.65 -2.80
CA TYR A 374 -27.45 -20.90 -1.81
C TYR A 374 -26.89 -19.51 -1.46
N MET A 375 -25.64 -19.19 -1.84
CA MET A 375 -25.02 -17.89 -1.58
C MET A 375 -25.17 -16.99 -2.81
N GLY A 376 -25.39 -15.68 -2.62
CA GLY A 376 -25.43 -14.72 -3.71
C GLY A 376 -24.12 -14.59 -4.50
N LEU A 377 -24.05 -13.63 -5.42
CA LEU A 377 -22.79 -13.21 -6.06
C LEU A 377 -21.85 -12.54 -5.07
N PHE A 378 -22.40 -11.86 -4.05
CA PHE A 378 -21.63 -11.20 -3.01
C PHE A 378 -21.75 -11.94 -1.66
N LYS A 379 -20.64 -12.06 -0.92
CA LYS A 379 -20.57 -12.82 0.35
C LYS A 379 -21.15 -12.09 1.57
N ASN A 380 -21.55 -10.83 1.44
CA ASN A 380 -21.97 -9.98 2.56
C ASN A 380 -23.49 -9.79 2.55
N TYR A 381 -24.23 -10.67 3.22
CA TYR A 381 -25.64 -10.44 3.53
C TYR A 381 -26.01 -11.09 4.86
N ASP A 382 -26.55 -10.29 5.78
CA ASP A 382 -27.42 -10.76 6.84
C ASP A 382 -28.67 -11.41 6.20
N ASP A 383 -29.22 -12.44 6.84
CA ASP A 383 -30.29 -13.32 6.33
C ASP A 383 -31.52 -12.60 5.76
N CYS A 384 -31.46 -12.22 4.48
CA CYS A 384 -32.58 -11.63 3.76
C CYS A 384 -33.17 -12.66 2.77
N GLN A 385 -34.50 -12.63 2.57
CA GLN A 385 -35.22 -13.50 1.63
C GLN A 385 -34.97 -13.15 0.15
N ASN A 386 -34.38 -11.98 -0.17
CA ASN A 386 -34.22 -11.46 -1.54
C ASN A 386 -32.75 -11.24 -1.97
N ARG A 387 -31.82 -12.13 -1.56
CA ARG A 387 -30.36 -11.97 -1.81
C ARG A 387 -30.00 -11.84 -3.28
N HIS A 388 -30.58 -12.70 -4.13
CA HIS A 388 -30.27 -12.73 -5.55
C HIS A 388 -30.73 -11.48 -6.30
N GLU A 389 -31.84 -10.87 -5.87
CA GLU A 389 -32.31 -9.61 -6.42
C GLU A 389 -31.39 -8.44 -6.05
N SER A 390 -30.89 -8.41 -4.81
CA SER A 390 -29.88 -7.43 -4.39
C SER A 390 -28.58 -7.57 -5.18
N ASP A 391 -28.15 -8.79 -5.49
CA ASP A 391 -27.00 -9.02 -6.36
C ASP A 391 -27.22 -8.41 -7.75
N ILE A 392 -28.41 -8.58 -8.34
CA ILE A 392 -28.73 -7.99 -9.65
C ILE A 392 -28.63 -6.47 -9.60
N VAL A 393 -29.20 -5.82 -8.58
CA VAL A 393 -29.15 -4.36 -8.43
C VAL A 393 -27.70 -3.87 -8.39
N LYS A 394 -26.86 -4.45 -7.52
CA LYS A 394 -25.44 -4.07 -7.41
C LYS A 394 -24.66 -4.25 -8.71
N VAL A 395 -24.92 -5.37 -9.41
CA VAL A 395 -24.28 -5.65 -10.70
C VAL A 395 -24.70 -4.64 -11.77
N LEU A 396 -25.98 -4.30 -11.83
CA LEU A 396 -26.50 -3.35 -12.82
C LEU A 396 -26.07 -1.91 -12.52
N GLU A 397 -25.98 -1.49 -11.25
CA GLU A 397 -25.42 -0.19 -10.86
C GLU A 397 -23.93 -0.06 -11.25
N SER A 398 -23.15 -1.11 -11.03
CA SER A 398 -21.75 -1.14 -11.48
C SER A 398 -21.64 -1.13 -13.00
N TYR A 399 -22.54 -1.82 -13.71
CA TYR A 399 -22.58 -1.78 -15.17
C TYR A 399 -22.96 -0.39 -15.69
N LYS A 400 -23.94 0.27 -15.08
CA LYS A 400 -24.35 1.64 -15.43
C LYS A 400 -23.20 2.64 -15.33
N SER A 401 -22.35 2.50 -14.30
CA SER A 401 -21.20 3.39 -14.09
C SER A 401 -19.98 3.05 -14.96
N THR A 402 -19.77 1.78 -15.32
CA THR A 402 -18.54 1.34 -15.98
C THR A 402 -18.70 0.88 -17.43
N GLY A 403 -19.91 0.56 -17.86
CA GLY A 403 -20.20 -0.10 -19.15
C GLY A 403 -19.63 -1.52 -19.27
N GLN A 404 -19.10 -2.09 -18.19
CA GLN A 404 -18.42 -3.40 -18.19
C GLN A 404 -19.13 -4.39 -17.28
N ILE A 405 -19.17 -5.65 -17.71
CA ILE A 405 -19.69 -6.75 -16.89
C ILE A 405 -18.74 -6.97 -15.72
N MET A 406 -19.25 -6.89 -14.49
CA MET A 406 -18.46 -7.16 -13.30
C MET A 406 -17.80 -8.54 -13.38
N ARG A 407 -16.52 -8.59 -13.01
CA ARG A 407 -15.73 -9.83 -13.02
C ARG A 407 -16.38 -10.97 -12.26
N VAL A 408 -17.03 -10.68 -11.13
CA VAL A 408 -17.74 -11.69 -10.32
C VAL A 408 -18.85 -12.42 -11.09
N VAL A 409 -19.52 -11.75 -12.04
CA VAL A 409 -20.55 -12.35 -12.90
C VAL A 409 -19.93 -13.28 -13.93
N LEU A 410 -18.81 -12.85 -14.54
CA LEU A 410 -18.07 -13.68 -15.49
C LEU A 410 -17.48 -14.92 -14.82
N GLU A 411 -17.01 -14.77 -13.59
CA GLU A 411 -16.53 -15.87 -12.76
C GLU A 411 -17.66 -16.83 -12.40
N ALA A 412 -18.83 -16.34 -11.99
CA ALA A 412 -19.99 -17.19 -11.73
C ALA A 412 -20.41 -17.98 -12.97
N CYS A 413 -20.36 -17.39 -14.17
CA CYS A 413 -20.66 -18.09 -15.42
C CYS A 413 -19.72 -19.28 -15.68
N VAL A 414 -18.43 -19.14 -15.37
CA VAL A 414 -17.43 -20.19 -15.62
C VAL A 414 -17.37 -21.21 -14.49
N PHE A 415 -17.36 -20.74 -13.24
CA PHE A 415 -17.07 -21.58 -12.07
C PHE A 415 -18.32 -22.08 -11.35
N ARG A 416 -19.41 -21.31 -11.39
CA ARG A 416 -20.70 -21.61 -10.73
C ARG A 416 -21.83 -21.73 -11.75
N ASN A 417 -21.60 -22.43 -12.87
CA ASN A 417 -22.54 -22.45 -14.01
C ASN A 417 -23.98 -22.88 -13.61
N LYS A 418 -24.12 -23.82 -12.67
CA LYS A 418 -25.44 -24.22 -12.14
C LYS A 418 -26.18 -23.05 -11.48
N TYR A 419 -25.55 -22.35 -10.53
CA TYR A 419 -26.07 -21.11 -9.96
C TYR A 419 -26.29 -20.01 -11.02
N PHE A 420 -25.31 -19.78 -11.90
CA PHE A 420 -25.38 -18.70 -12.88
C PHE A 420 -26.56 -18.88 -13.83
N THR A 421 -26.71 -20.07 -14.42
CA THR A 421 -27.80 -20.37 -15.35
C THR A 421 -29.12 -20.64 -14.61
N GLY A 422 -29.06 -21.31 -13.47
CA GLY A 422 -30.22 -21.79 -12.72
C GLY A 422 -30.89 -20.73 -11.85
N THR A 423 -30.13 -19.76 -11.36
CA THR A 423 -30.55 -18.73 -10.39
C THR A 423 -30.30 -17.34 -10.94
N PHE A 424 -29.03 -16.92 -11.13
CA PHE A 424 -28.70 -15.54 -11.52
C PHE A 424 -29.38 -15.08 -12.82
N LEU A 425 -29.24 -15.85 -13.91
CA LEU A 425 -29.86 -15.49 -15.20
C LEU A 425 -31.39 -15.48 -15.13
N LYS A 426 -32.00 -16.40 -14.37
CA LYS A 426 -33.46 -16.42 -14.21
C LYS A 426 -33.95 -15.21 -13.42
N THR A 427 -33.27 -14.88 -12.32
CA THR A 427 -33.59 -13.69 -11.51
C THR A 427 -33.38 -12.42 -12.33
N LEU A 428 -32.27 -12.31 -13.07
CA LEU A 428 -31.98 -11.18 -13.96
C LEU A 428 -33.06 -10.99 -15.04
N MET A 429 -33.52 -12.08 -15.66
CA MET A 429 -34.52 -11.99 -16.74
C MET A 429 -35.94 -11.70 -16.23
N ASN A 430 -36.25 -12.05 -14.97
CA ASN A 430 -37.59 -11.92 -14.39
C ASN A 430 -37.75 -10.72 -13.44
N THR A 431 -36.67 -10.11 -12.96
CA THR A 431 -36.75 -9.05 -11.94
C THR A 431 -37.35 -7.75 -12.49
N GLN A 432 -38.34 -7.18 -11.81
CA GLN A 432 -38.93 -5.86 -12.13
C GLN A 432 -38.33 -4.71 -11.31
N LEU A 433 -37.26 -4.98 -10.56
CA LEU A 433 -36.70 -4.05 -9.57
C LEU A 433 -35.75 -3.00 -10.17
N VAL A 434 -35.41 -3.12 -11.46
CA VAL A 434 -34.45 -2.25 -12.15
C VAL A 434 -35.01 -1.87 -13.50
N ASP A 435 -34.59 -0.70 -13.99
CA ASP A 435 -34.92 -0.19 -15.32
C ASP A 435 -34.71 -1.22 -16.44
N ASP A 436 -35.74 -1.37 -17.27
CA ASP A 436 -35.81 -2.34 -18.35
C ASP A 436 -34.73 -2.08 -19.42
N GLU A 437 -34.42 -0.82 -19.73
CA GLU A 437 -33.39 -0.50 -20.71
C GLU A 437 -32.00 -0.93 -20.23
N LEU A 438 -31.67 -0.64 -18.97
CA LEU A 438 -30.41 -1.05 -18.35
C LEU A 438 -30.28 -2.58 -18.28
N ARG A 439 -31.34 -3.26 -17.86
CA ARG A 439 -31.42 -4.72 -17.77
C ARG A 439 -31.25 -5.37 -19.15
N ASN A 440 -31.97 -4.87 -20.16
CA ASN A 440 -31.92 -5.39 -21.52
C ASN A 440 -30.53 -5.19 -22.16
N SER A 441 -29.93 -4.01 -21.97
CA SER A 441 -28.56 -3.72 -22.41
C SER A 441 -27.54 -4.67 -21.80
N PHE A 442 -27.67 -4.96 -20.49
CA PHE A 442 -26.81 -5.92 -19.81
C PHE A 442 -26.96 -7.36 -20.33
N ILE A 443 -28.19 -7.82 -20.57
CA ILE A 443 -28.48 -9.14 -21.13
C ILE A 443 -27.91 -9.27 -22.55
N GLU A 444 -28.09 -8.26 -23.40
CA GLU A 444 -27.54 -8.24 -24.75
C GLU A 444 -26.01 -8.26 -24.73
N LYS A 445 -25.37 -7.55 -23.78
CA LYS A 445 -23.92 -7.60 -23.57
C LYS A 445 -23.44 -8.99 -23.18
N LEU A 446 -24.10 -9.66 -22.23
CA LEU A 446 -23.78 -11.04 -21.85
C LEU A 446 -23.95 -12.03 -23.01
N ASN A 447 -25.00 -11.86 -23.82
CA ASN A 447 -25.24 -12.68 -25.00
C ASN A 447 -24.14 -12.48 -26.07
N SER A 448 -23.72 -11.23 -26.32
CA SER A 448 -22.63 -10.91 -27.25
C SER A 448 -21.30 -11.58 -26.87
N MET A 449 -21.13 -11.90 -25.58
CA MET A 449 -19.97 -12.60 -25.03
C MET A 449 -20.15 -14.13 -24.98
N ASN A 450 -21.22 -14.68 -25.57
CA ASN A 450 -21.60 -16.10 -25.52
C ASN A 450 -21.73 -16.66 -24.09
N LYS A 451 -22.20 -15.83 -23.13
CA LYS A 451 -22.37 -16.25 -21.73
C LYS A 451 -23.78 -16.74 -21.41
N ILE A 452 -24.75 -16.54 -22.30
CA ILE A 452 -26.14 -16.99 -22.11
C ILE A 452 -26.42 -18.21 -23.01
N PRO A 453 -27.03 -19.30 -22.48
CA PRO A 453 -27.47 -20.41 -23.32
C PRO A 453 -28.49 -19.95 -24.38
N LYS A 454 -28.28 -20.34 -25.65
CA LYS A 454 -29.09 -19.91 -26.80
C LYS A 454 -30.59 -20.07 -26.59
N ASN A 455 -31.01 -21.19 -26.01
CA ASN A 455 -32.43 -21.50 -25.76
C ASN A 455 -33.05 -20.51 -24.76
N MET A 456 -32.30 -20.10 -23.74
CA MET A 456 -32.76 -19.17 -22.71
C MET A 456 -32.87 -17.75 -23.26
N TYR A 457 -31.87 -17.29 -24.01
CA TYR A 457 -31.90 -15.98 -24.67
C TYR A 457 -33.04 -15.87 -25.69
N THR A 458 -33.24 -16.91 -26.50
CA THR A 458 -34.32 -16.93 -27.51
C THR A 458 -35.70 -16.82 -26.87
N LYS A 459 -35.93 -17.57 -25.78
CA LYS A 459 -37.17 -17.52 -25.00
C LYS A 459 -37.42 -16.12 -24.43
N TRP A 460 -36.43 -15.55 -23.75
CA TRP A 460 -36.52 -14.20 -23.19
C TRP A 460 -36.82 -13.14 -24.27
N LYS A 461 -36.18 -13.24 -25.45
CA LYS A 461 -36.40 -12.30 -26.56
C LYS A 461 -37.78 -12.44 -27.21
N GLN A 462 -38.38 -13.63 -27.17
CA GLN A 462 -39.77 -13.86 -27.61
C GLN A 462 -40.76 -13.26 -26.60
N GLU A 463 -40.53 -13.46 -25.30
CA GLU A 463 -41.37 -12.92 -24.22
C GLU A 463 -41.36 -11.39 -24.20
N GLN A 464 -40.20 -10.76 -24.45
CA GLN A 464 -40.10 -9.31 -24.64
C GLN A 464 -40.94 -8.83 -25.83
N LYS A 465 -40.96 -9.55 -26.96
CA LYS A 465 -41.77 -9.16 -28.13
C LYS A 465 -43.27 -9.31 -27.86
N SER A 466 -43.71 -10.30 -27.08
CA SER A 466 -45.14 -10.44 -26.75
C SER A 466 -45.67 -9.30 -25.87
N VAL A 467 -44.83 -8.68 -25.05
CA VAL A 467 -45.23 -7.56 -24.16
C VAL A 467 -45.41 -6.24 -24.94
N TYR A 468 -44.79 -6.09 -26.11
CA TYR A 468 -44.96 -4.91 -26.99
C TYR A 468 -46.06 -5.07 -28.06
N PHE A 469 -46.70 -6.24 -28.15
CA PHE A 469 -47.80 -6.54 -29.09
C PHE A 469 -49.11 -6.96 -28.38
N SER A 470 -49.20 -6.74 -27.08
CA SER A 470 -50.42 -6.74 -26.26
C SER A 470 -50.67 -5.34 -25.75
#